data_AF-A0A0A8WQI9-F1
#
_entry.id   AF-A0A0A8WQI9-F1
#
_cell.length_a   1.000
_cell.length_b   1.000
_cell.length_c   1.000
_cell.angle_alpha   90.00
_cell.angle_beta   90.00
_cell.angle_gamma   90.00
#
_symmetry.space_group_name_H-M   'P 1'
#
loop_
_entity.id
_entity.type
_entity.pdbx_description
1 polymer ?
#
loop_
_entity_poly.entity_id
_entity_poly.type
_entity_poly.pdbx_seq_one_letter_code
_entity_poly.pdbx_strand_id
1 'polypeptide(L)'
;MTYQKQLTTHLADYKKNVLKAQKPGYFRGQLYPHILAYEDKWLNVFEGIQEEIEGHVAQKGISLHRYFHHLNSSQAFAFNLFYPYFFDTKGNPETLLKALGQTGPIKNPEFEKIEFHKEGTNIDVYWESLDGSKTYCEVKLSEAEFGKAKNDDEHRNKLKMTYLPKLAGKVDAKLLDPKEFFKYYQLMRYMWLIAQDDKARLILLLPQANKKLWKTLDEVRPQLSTLWDRVSIVATEDVIANLCKSKQLTGYAEKLKSKYVP
;
A
#
# COMPACT_ATOMS: atom_id res chain seq x y z
N MET A 1 -10.87 -19.77 8.76
CA MET A 1 -9.62 -19.09 9.18
C MET A 1 -9.61 -17.70 8.58
N THR A 2 -9.18 -16.65 9.29
CA THR A 2 -9.11 -15.29 8.70
C THR A 2 -7.84 -15.13 7.86
N TYR A 3 -7.86 -14.18 6.92
CA TYR A 3 -6.70 -13.85 6.09
C TYR A 3 -5.46 -13.46 6.93
N GLN A 4 -5.63 -12.66 7.98
CA GLN A 4 -4.51 -12.25 8.85
C GLN A 4 -3.86 -13.46 9.53
N LYS A 5 -4.67 -14.44 9.94
CA LYS A 5 -4.15 -15.67 10.55
C LYS A 5 -3.38 -16.50 9.52
N GLN A 6 -3.90 -16.65 8.30
CA GLN A 6 -3.19 -17.30 7.19
C GLN A 6 -1.83 -16.64 6.94
N LEU A 7 -1.83 -15.31 6.73
CA LEU A 7 -0.61 -14.55 6.46
C LEU A 7 0.41 -14.66 7.61
N THR A 8 -0.02 -14.50 8.86
CA THR A 8 0.90 -14.56 10.01
C THR A 8 1.44 -15.96 10.28
N THR A 9 0.68 -17.02 9.98
CA THR A 9 1.18 -18.41 10.01
C THR A 9 2.22 -18.63 8.92
N HIS A 10 1.91 -18.26 7.67
CA HIS A 10 2.84 -18.36 6.55
C HIS A 10 4.15 -17.59 6.81
N LEU A 11 4.07 -16.36 7.33
CA LEU A 11 5.26 -15.55 7.64
C LEU A 11 6.07 -16.08 8.83
N ALA A 12 5.45 -16.81 9.76
CA ALA A 12 6.19 -17.51 10.80
C ALA A 12 7.04 -18.64 10.21
N ASP A 13 6.47 -19.40 9.27
CA ASP A 13 7.20 -20.44 8.55
C ASP A 13 8.30 -19.84 7.68
N TYR A 14 8.02 -18.73 6.98
CA TYR A 14 9.03 -17.98 6.22
C TYR A 14 10.19 -17.52 7.12
N LYS A 15 9.90 -16.91 8.28
CA LYS A 15 10.92 -16.48 9.25
C LYS A 15 11.82 -17.65 9.67
N LYS A 16 11.21 -18.79 9.99
CA LYS A 16 11.92 -19.97 10.49
C LYS A 16 12.75 -20.65 9.41
N ASN A 17 12.16 -20.88 8.24
CA ASN A 17 12.72 -21.78 7.24
C ASN A 17 13.56 -21.04 6.18
N VAL A 18 13.19 -19.80 5.85
CA VAL A 18 13.88 -18.99 4.83
C VAL A 18 14.87 -18.04 5.49
N LEU A 19 14.42 -17.18 6.40
CA LEU A 19 15.31 -16.21 7.06
C LEU A 19 16.21 -16.85 8.13
N LYS A 20 15.82 -18.02 8.64
CA LYS A 20 16.50 -18.72 9.75
C LYS A 20 16.72 -17.82 10.98
N ALA A 21 15.86 -16.80 11.16
CA ALA A 21 15.98 -15.82 12.22
C ALA A 21 15.56 -16.44 13.56
N GLN A 22 16.54 -16.70 14.43
CA GLN A 22 16.33 -17.42 15.70
C GLN A 22 15.79 -16.52 16.81
N LYS A 23 16.04 -15.20 16.75
CA LYS A 23 15.67 -14.31 17.84
C LYS A 23 14.15 -14.15 17.94
N PRO A 24 13.58 -14.14 19.16
CA PRO A 24 12.16 -13.89 19.37
C PRO A 24 11.79 -12.45 19.01
N GLY A 25 10.65 -12.27 18.36
CA GLY A 25 10.05 -10.96 18.13
C GLY A 25 8.86 -10.73 19.04
N TYR A 26 8.79 -9.56 19.68
CA TYR A 26 7.76 -9.23 20.66
C TYR A 26 6.88 -8.10 20.18
N PHE A 27 5.59 -8.21 20.48
CA PHE A 27 4.64 -7.12 20.35
C PHE A 27 3.84 -6.98 21.64
N ARG A 28 3.95 -5.80 22.28
CA ARG A 28 3.30 -5.50 23.57
C ARG A 28 3.59 -6.55 24.67
N GLY A 29 4.84 -7.01 24.75
CA GLY A 29 5.29 -7.99 25.73
C GLY A 29 4.97 -9.45 25.40
N GLN A 30 4.25 -9.71 24.30
CA GLN A 30 3.92 -11.07 23.86
C GLN A 30 4.77 -11.49 22.66
N LEU A 31 5.21 -12.74 22.67
CA LEU A 31 5.96 -13.36 21.57
C LEU A 31 5.04 -13.63 20.38
N TYR A 32 5.47 -13.23 19.18
CA TYR A 32 4.80 -13.57 17.92
C TYR A 32 5.80 -14.21 16.95
N PRO A 33 5.53 -15.44 16.46
CA PRO A 33 6.48 -16.17 15.61
C PRO A 33 6.87 -15.47 14.30
N HIS A 34 6.01 -14.61 13.74
CA HIS A 34 6.26 -13.88 12.49
C HIS A 34 6.91 -12.50 12.69
N ILE A 35 7.19 -12.09 13.92
CA ILE A 35 7.82 -10.78 14.23
C ILE A 35 9.32 -10.99 14.36
N LEU A 36 10.14 -10.12 13.77
CA LEU A 36 11.60 -10.11 13.93
C LEU A 36 11.98 -9.45 15.27
N ALA A 37 13.17 -9.72 15.78
CA ALA A 37 13.75 -8.84 16.80
C ALA A 37 13.96 -7.45 16.20
N TYR A 38 13.85 -6.39 17.02
CA TYR A 38 13.85 -5.01 16.50
C TYR A 38 15.19 -4.64 15.83
N GLU A 39 16.29 -5.15 16.37
CA GLU A 39 17.62 -4.98 15.79
C GLU A 39 17.78 -5.70 14.43
N ASP A 40 16.98 -6.73 14.18
CA ASP A 40 17.00 -7.50 12.93
C ASP A 40 15.95 -6.99 11.92
N LYS A 41 15.37 -5.79 12.12
CA LYS A 41 14.25 -5.25 11.31
C LYS A 41 14.48 -5.25 9.80
N TRP A 42 15.74 -5.10 9.37
CA TRP A 42 16.11 -5.07 7.96
C TRP A 42 16.07 -6.44 7.28
N LEU A 43 15.99 -7.55 8.04
CA LEU A 43 15.62 -8.86 7.49
C LEU A 43 14.19 -8.86 6.89
N ASN A 44 13.40 -7.81 7.12
CA ASN A 44 12.12 -7.63 6.45
C ASN A 44 12.26 -7.09 5.02
N VAL A 45 13.43 -6.65 4.60
CA VAL A 45 13.75 -6.34 3.19
C VAL A 45 14.57 -7.50 2.62
N PHE A 46 14.42 -7.83 1.34
CA PHE A 46 15.15 -8.95 0.75
C PHE A 46 16.64 -8.66 0.63
N GLU A 47 17.44 -9.69 0.90
CA GLU A 47 18.88 -9.69 0.65
C GLU A 47 19.18 -9.29 -0.81
N GLY A 48 20.17 -8.41 -0.99
CA GLY A 48 20.58 -7.86 -2.27
C GLY A 48 19.96 -6.50 -2.64
N ILE A 49 19.00 -5.99 -1.84
CA ILE A 49 18.48 -4.62 -1.98
C ILE A 49 18.37 -3.88 -0.62
N GLN A 50 18.81 -4.52 0.47
CA GLN A 50 18.66 -4.02 1.84
C GLN A 50 19.41 -2.71 2.05
N GLU A 51 20.70 -2.69 1.70
CA GLU A 51 21.57 -1.52 1.90
C GLU A 51 21.11 -0.34 1.06
N GLU A 52 20.65 -0.60 -0.16
CA GLU A 52 20.18 0.43 -1.07
C GLU A 52 18.85 1.02 -0.63
N ILE A 53 17.93 0.21 -0.07
CA ILE A 53 16.70 0.72 0.55
C ILE A 53 17.02 1.50 1.82
N GLU A 54 17.90 0.99 2.69
CA GLU A 54 18.31 1.70 3.91
C GLU A 54 18.94 3.06 3.57
N GLY A 55 19.83 3.09 2.58
CA GLY A 55 20.42 4.32 2.06
C GLY A 55 19.38 5.26 1.46
N HIS A 56 18.43 4.75 0.68
CA HIS A 56 17.33 5.54 0.11
C HIS A 56 16.44 6.15 1.20
N VAL A 57 16.07 5.36 2.20
CA VAL A 57 15.27 5.79 3.35
C VAL A 57 15.97 6.91 4.11
N ALA A 58 17.27 6.74 4.40
CA ALA A 58 18.07 7.76 5.08
C ALA A 58 18.22 9.04 4.25
N GLN A 59 18.56 8.91 2.96
CA GLN A 59 18.74 10.05 2.05
C GLN A 59 17.46 10.87 1.86
N LYS A 60 16.31 10.20 1.76
CA LYS A 60 15.01 10.85 1.55
C LYS A 60 14.31 11.24 2.84
N GLY A 61 14.85 10.88 4.01
CA GLY A 61 14.22 11.15 5.30
C GLY A 61 12.89 10.41 5.50
N ILE A 62 12.76 9.23 4.89
CA ILE A 62 11.55 8.41 5.01
C ILE A 62 11.46 7.86 6.44
N SER A 63 10.32 8.09 7.09
CA SER A 63 10.10 7.57 8.45
C SER A 63 9.65 6.11 8.38
N LEU A 64 10.45 5.21 8.97
CA LEU A 64 10.03 3.81 9.10
C LEU A 64 8.84 3.69 10.05
N HIS A 65 7.86 2.90 9.65
CA HIS A 65 6.73 2.59 10.51
C HIS A 65 7.23 1.87 11.78
N ARG A 66 6.65 2.17 12.95
CA ARG A 66 7.06 1.57 14.25
C ARG A 66 7.06 0.04 14.27
N TYR A 67 6.28 -0.59 13.38
CA TYR A 67 6.16 -2.04 13.23
C TYR A 67 6.84 -2.57 11.96
N PHE A 68 7.82 -1.84 11.42
CA PHE A 68 8.58 -2.26 10.25
C PHE A 68 9.27 -3.62 10.45
N HIS A 69 9.64 -3.99 11.68
CA HIS A 69 10.20 -5.29 12.03
C HIS A 69 9.18 -6.45 12.06
N HIS A 70 7.89 -6.19 11.87
CA HIS A 70 6.90 -7.25 11.72
C HIS A 70 6.89 -7.69 10.25
N LEU A 71 7.05 -8.99 9.96
CA LEU A 71 7.15 -9.47 8.57
C LEU A 71 5.91 -9.18 7.71
N ASN A 72 4.78 -8.85 8.35
CA ASN A 72 3.53 -8.45 7.70
C ASN A 72 3.38 -6.91 7.56
N SER A 73 4.49 -6.16 7.63
CA SER A 73 4.54 -4.72 7.39
C SER A 73 4.25 -4.39 5.92
N SER A 74 3.21 -3.61 5.67
CA SER A 74 2.86 -3.10 4.33
C SER A 74 3.96 -2.20 3.74
N GLN A 75 4.64 -1.40 4.57
CA GLN A 75 5.79 -0.58 4.15
C GLN A 75 6.97 -1.44 3.65
N ALA A 76 7.34 -2.50 4.38
CA ALA A 76 8.39 -3.42 3.92
C ALA A 76 7.99 -4.16 2.64
N PHE A 77 6.69 -4.49 2.50
CA PHE A 77 6.16 -5.06 1.27
C PHE A 77 6.23 -4.07 0.10
N ALA A 78 5.88 -2.81 0.30
CA ALA A 78 6.02 -1.77 -0.72
C ALA A 78 7.48 -1.61 -1.16
N PHE A 79 8.44 -1.57 -0.22
CA PHE A 79 9.86 -1.52 -0.59
C PHE A 79 10.28 -2.75 -1.41
N ASN A 80 9.97 -3.96 -0.94
CA ASN A 80 10.32 -5.18 -1.65
C ASN A 80 9.65 -5.28 -3.03
N LEU A 81 8.42 -4.79 -3.20
CA LEU A 81 7.71 -4.89 -4.47
C LEU A 81 8.18 -3.83 -5.47
N PHE A 82 8.33 -2.57 -5.05
CA PHE A 82 8.52 -1.46 -5.99
C PHE A 82 9.98 -1.09 -6.21
N TYR A 83 10.86 -1.24 -5.21
CA TYR A 83 12.27 -0.81 -5.30
C TYR A 83 13.00 -1.40 -6.52
N PRO A 84 12.99 -2.73 -6.75
CA PRO A 84 13.76 -3.33 -7.85
C PRO A 84 13.27 -2.95 -9.25
N TYR A 85 12.04 -2.44 -9.37
CA TYR A 85 11.46 -2.11 -10.66
C TYR A 85 11.48 -0.61 -10.95
N PHE A 86 11.24 0.23 -9.95
CA PHE A 86 11.09 1.69 -10.12
C PHE A 86 12.32 2.49 -9.71
N PHE A 87 13.14 1.98 -8.80
CA PHE A 87 14.21 2.76 -8.17
C PHE A 87 15.60 2.21 -8.49
N ASP A 88 15.73 0.90 -8.69
CA ASP A 88 16.97 0.30 -9.16
C ASP A 88 17.23 0.67 -10.63
N THR A 89 18.46 1.14 -10.91
CA THR A 89 18.97 1.40 -12.26
C THR A 89 18.91 0.21 -13.22
N LYS A 90 18.91 -1.03 -12.70
CA LYS A 90 18.75 -2.28 -13.48
C LYS A 90 17.30 -2.72 -13.60
N GLY A 91 16.38 -2.00 -12.94
CA GLY A 91 14.95 -2.25 -12.96
C GLY A 91 14.32 -1.98 -14.32
N ASN A 92 13.09 -2.46 -14.48
CA ASN A 92 12.24 -2.11 -15.61
C ASN A 92 10.82 -1.81 -15.11
N PRO A 93 10.47 -0.53 -15.01
CA PRO A 93 9.14 -0.12 -14.56
C PRO A 93 8.01 -0.72 -15.39
N GLU A 94 8.21 -0.95 -16.69
CA GLU A 94 7.19 -1.48 -17.58
C GLU A 94 6.69 -2.86 -17.13
N THR A 95 7.58 -3.69 -16.59
CA THR A 95 7.23 -5.03 -16.11
C THR A 95 6.25 -4.96 -14.93
N LEU A 96 6.52 -4.10 -13.95
CA LEU A 96 5.64 -3.91 -12.80
C LEU A 96 4.35 -3.17 -13.19
N LEU A 97 4.44 -2.14 -14.04
CA LEU A 97 3.26 -1.41 -14.52
C LEU A 97 2.30 -2.34 -15.24
N LYS A 98 2.79 -3.20 -16.14
CA LYS A 98 1.95 -4.19 -16.83
C LYS A 98 1.29 -5.14 -15.85
N ALA A 99 1.99 -5.59 -14.82
CA ALA A 99 1.42 -6.43 -13.76
C ALA A 99 0.32 -5.71 -12.95
N LEU A 100 0.44 -4.39 -12.81
CA LEU A 100 -0.57 -3.49 -12.20
C LEU A 100 -1.68 -3.07 -13.18
N GLY A 101 -1.70 -3.57 -14.42
CA GLY A 101 -2.66 -3.19 -15.45
C GLY A 101 -2.45 -1.76 -16.00
N GLN A 102 -1.25 -1.20 -15.81
CA GLN A 102 -0.85 0.11 -16.32
C GLN A 102 0.17 -0.05 -17.45
N THR A 103 0.38 1.03 -18.21
CA THR A 103 1.35 1.05 -19.31
C THR A 103 2.02 2.41 -19.42
N GLY A 104 3.20 2.42 -20.03
CA GLY A 104 3.91 3.65 -20.39
C GLY A 104 5.04 3.99 -19.42
N PRO A 105 5.94 4.89 -19.85
CA PRO A 105 7.07 5.34 -19.03
C PRO A 105 6.61 6.18 -17.84
N ILE A 106 7.35 6.05 -16.73
CA ILE A 106 7.14 6.80 -15.49
C ILE A 106 8.35 7.69 -15.17
N LYS A 107 8.12 8.68 -14.31
CA LYS A 107 9.15 9.54 -13.73
C LYS A 107 8.83 9.84 -12.26
N ASN A 108 9.84 10.32 -11.55
CA ASN A 108 9.73 10.79 -10.16
C ASN A 108 9.04 9.78 -9.22
N PRO A 109 9.45 8.49 -9.20
CA PRO A 109 8.90 7.57 -8.23
C PRO A 109 9.32 7.98 -6.81
N GLU A 110 8.39 7.95 -5.86
CA GLU A 110 8.60 8.31 -4.46
C GLU A 110 7.88 7.31 -3.55
N PHE A 111 8.53 6.88 -2.48
CA PHE A 111 7.89 6.15 -1.39
C PHE A 111 7.29 7.13 -0.37
N GLU A 112 6.23 6.72 0.32
CA GLU A 112 5.71 7.39 1.51
C GLU A 112 5.35 8.87 1.24
N LYS A 113 4.79 9.13 0.05
CA LYS A 113 4.50 10.47 -0.46
C LYS A 113 3.40 11.13 0.37
N ILE A 114 3.66 12.36 0.82
CA ILE A 114 2.64 13.26 1.36
C ILE A 114 2.46 14.41 0.39
N GLU A 115 1.47 14.33 -0.50
CA GLU A 115 1.22 15.38 -1.51
C GLU A 115 0.76 16.69 -0.86
N PHE A 116 -0.12 16.58 0.15
CA PHE A 116 -0.72 17.72 0.84
C PHE A 116 -0.40 17.66 2.33
N HIS A 117 0.75 18.21 2.73
CA HIS A 117 1.24 18.16 4.13
C HIS A 117 0.23 18.62 5.18
N LYS A 118 -0.60 19.63 4.88
CA LYS A 118 -1.66 20.09 5.80
C LYS A 118 -2.76 19.06 6.02
N GLU A 119 -3.06 18.23 5.02
CA GLU A 119 -4.07 17.17 5.13
C GLU A 119 -3.47 15.89 5.73
N GLY A 120 -2.21 15.58 5.36
CA GLY A 120 -1.39 14.56 6.00
C GLY A 120 -1.67 13.13 5.54
N THR A 121 -2.28 12.91 4.38
CA THR A 121 -2.34 11.56 3.78
C THR A 121 -0.97 11.20 3.26
N ASN A 122 -0.43 10.11 3.80
CA ASN A 122 0.74 9.44 3.27
C ASN A 122 0.23 8.31 2.34
N ILE A 123 0.86 8.20 1.17
CA ILE A 123 0.62 7.19 0.15
C ILE A 123 1.89 6.34 0.02
N ASP A 124 1.75 5.02 0.03
CA ASP A 124 2.91 4.11 0.04
C ASP A 124 3.85 4.34 -1.15
N VAL A 125 3.32 4.50 -2.37
CA VAL A 125 4.12 4.75 -3.58
C VAL A 125 3.43 5.76 -4.50
N TYR A 126 4.21 6.68 -5.06
CA TYR A 126 3.78 7.68 -6.02
C TYR A 126 4.65 7.63 -7.27
N TRP A 127 4.09 7.95 -8.43
CA TRP A 127 4.85 8.26 -9.65
C TRP A 127 4.05 9.12 -10.62
N GLU A 128 4.75 9.71 -11.59
CA GLU A 128 4.17 10.50 -12.68
C GLU A 128 4.32 9.76 -14.01
N SER A 129 3.29 9.82 -14.84
CA SER A 129 3.37 9.40 -16.25
C SER A 129 3.87 10.56 -17.12
N LEU A 130 4.40 10.26 -18.32
CA LEU A 130 4.85 11.32 -19.24
C LEU A 130 3.72 12.24 -19.74
N ASP A 131 2.47 11.78 -19.75
CA ASP A 131 1.27 12.57 -20.09
C ASP A 131 0.83 13.57 -18.99
N GLY A 132 1.60 13.60 -17.89
CA GLY A 132 1.35 14.44 -16.71
C GLY A 132 0.42 13.81 -15.68
N SER A 133 -0.08 12.59 -15.89
CA SER A 133 -0.93 11.90 -14.91
C SER A 133 -0.15 11.53 -13.66
N LYS A 134 -0.68 11.89 -12.49
CA LYS A 134 -0.18 11.48 -11.18
C LYS A 134 -0.82 10.17 -10.75
N THR A 135 -0.03 9.19 -10.35
CA THR A 135 -0.55 7.93 -9.82
C THR A 135 -0.16 7.76 -8.36
N TYR A 136 -1.17 7.58 -7.53
CA TYR A 136 -1.04 7.27 -6.11
C TYR A 136 -1.33 5.78 -5.92
N CYS A 137 -0.41 5.03 -5.33
CA CYS A 137 -0.58 3.61 -5.08
C CYS A 137 -0.53 3.33 -3.57
N GLU A 138 -1.64 2.81 -3.05
CA GLU A 138 -1.76 2.32 -1.68
C GLU A 138 -1.72 0.79 -1.70
N VAL A 139 -0.95 0.23 -0.78
CA VAL A 139 -0.76 -1.19 -0.60
C VAL A 139 -1.35 -1.63 0.73
N LYS A 140 -2.19 -2.67 0.69
CA LYS A 140 -2.62 -3.40 1.88
C LYS A 140 -1.95 -4.76 1.92
N LEU A 141 -1.53 -5.17 3.12
CA LEU A 141 -0.96 -6.49 3.35
C LEU A 141 -1.61 -7.18 4.54
N SER A 142 -1.68 -6.55 5.71
CA SER A 142 -2.14 -7.22 6.95
C SER A 142 -3.37 -6.59 7.58
N GLU A 143 -3.82 -5.46 7.06
CA GLU A 143 -4.97 -4.70 7.52
C GLU A 143 -6.24 -5.54 7.43
N ALA A 144 -7.14 -5.39 8.40
CA ALA A 144 -8.43 -6.09 8.35
C ALA A 144 -9.47 -5.39 7.48
N GLU A 145 -9.47 -4.07 7.52
CA GLU A 145 -10.44 -3.19 6.87
C GLU A 145 -9.72 -1.86 6.55
N PHE A 146 -10.35 -1.02 5.74
CA PHE A 146 -9.92 0.36 5.58
C PHE A 146 -10.11 1.14 6.89
N GLY A 147 -9.22 2.12 7.11
CA GLY A 147 -9.23 2.99 8.27
C GLY A 147 -10.50 3.83 8.36
N LYS A 148 -11.06 3.89 9.56
CA LYS A 148 -12.23 4.70 9.93
C LYS A 148 -11.79 5.87 10.80
N ALA A 149 -12.61 6.89 10.91
CA ALA A 149 -12.38 8.01 11.83
C ALA A 149 -13.48 8.09 12.88
N LYS A 150 -13.19 8.83 13.95
CA LYS A 150 -14.19 9.23 14.93
C LYS A 150 -15.05 10.34 14.34
N ASN A 151 -16.31 10.41 14.76
CA ASN A 151 -17.18 11.54 14.48
C ASN A 151 -17.15 12.53 15.64
N ASP A 152 -16.06 13.29 15.75
CA ASP A 152 -15.89 14.37 16.73
C ASP A 152 -15.79 15.74 16.02
N ASP A 153 -15.72 16.82 16.80
CA ASP A 153 -15.77 18.18 16.25
C ASP A 153 -14.57 18.51 15.35
N GLU A 154 -13.39 18.02 15.69
CA GLU A 154 -12.18 18.21 14.87
C GLU A 154 -12.34 17.56 13.50
N HIS A 155 -12.79 16.31 13.46
CA HIS A 155 -13.01 15.60 12.20
C HIS A 155 -14.16 16.20 11.40
N ARG A 156 -15.25 16.63 12.05
CA ARG A 156 -16.36 17.34 11.38
C ARG A 156 -15.91 18.65 10.75
N ASN A 157 -15.05 19.41 11.45
CA ASN A 157 -14.46 20.62 10.90
C ASN A 157 -13.55 20.31 9.71
N LYS A 158 -12.73 19.24 9.78
CA LYS A 158 -11.90 18.80 8.65
C LYS A 158 -12.75 18.37 7.44
N LEU A 159 -13.85 17.64 7.66
CA LEU A 159 -14.83 17.33 6.62
C LEU A 159 -15.34 18.59 5.94
N LYS A 160 -15.83 19.56 6.72
CA LYS A 160 -16.39 20.80 6.19
C LYS A 160 -15.37 21.64 5.43
N MET A 161 -14.17 21.80 5.99
CA MET A 161 -13.18 22.77 5.49
C MET A 161 -12.24 22.20 4.44
N THR A 162 -11.95 20.90 4.48
CA THR A 162 -10.97 20.26 3.60
C THR A 162 -11.64 19.40 2.54
N TYR A 163 -12.56 18.51 2.93
CA TYR A 163 -13.05 17.47 2.05
C TYR A 163 -14.27 17.91 1.21
N LEU A 164 -15.27 18.55 1.81
CA LEU A 164 -16.48 19.00 1.11
C LEU A 164 -16.20 19.87 -0.13
N PRO A 165 -15.31 20.88 -0.10
CA PRO A 165 -15.11 21.78 -1.24
C PRO A 165 -14.64 21.08 -2.52
N LYS A 166 -14.04 19.89 -2.42
CA LYS A 166 -13.48 19.15 -3.55
C LYS A 166 -14.28 17.90 -3.92
N LEU A 167 -15.04 17.36 -2.98
CA LEU A 167 -15.83 16.15 -3.19
C LEU A 167 -17.31 16.41 -3.50
N ALA A 168 -17.85 17.57 -3.13
CA ALA A 168 -19.23 17.93 -3.46
C ALA A 168 -19.46 17.89 -4.98
N GLY A 169 -20.49 17.15 -5.41
CA GLY A 169 -20.79 16.92 -6.82
C GLY A 169 -19.91 15.88 -7.53
N LYS A 170 -18.84 15.38 -6.88
CA LYS A 170 -17.98 14.30 -7.39
C LYS A 170 -18.23 12.95 -6.71
N VAL A 171 -19.06 12.90 -5.67
CA VAL A 171 -19.55 11.67 -5.02
C VAL A 171 -21.02 11.82 -4.65
N ASP A 172 -21.68 10.73 -4.30
CA ASP A 172 -23.01 10.75 -3.70
C ASP A 172 -22.99 11.60 -2.41
N ALA A 173 -23.97 12.51 -2.27
CA ALA A 173 -24.12 13.36 -1.10
C ALA A 173 -24.22 12.57 0.22
N LYS A 174 -24.71 11.33 0.17
CA LYS A 174 -24.74 10.43 1.33
C LYS A 174 -23.34 10.14 1.88
N LEU A 175 -22.32 10.04 1.03
CA LEU A 175 -20.93 9.85 1.48
C LEU A 175 -20.34 11.08 2.15
N LEU A 176 -21.00 12.24 2.03
CA LEU A 176 -20.60 13.49 2.66
C LEU A 176 -21.32 13.74 3.99
N ASP A 177 -22.29 12.89 4.35
CA ASP A 177 -22.82 12.84 5.72
C ASP A 177 -21.70 12.40 6.69
N PRO A 178 -21.49 13.07 7.84
CA PRO A 178 -20.40 12.74 8.76
C PRO A 178 -20.36 11.26 9.17
N LYS A 179 -21.51 10.61 9.38
CA LYS A 179 -21.55 9.21 9.83
C LYS A 179 -20.99 8.29 8.74
N GLU A 180 -21.42 8.48 7.50
CA GLU A 180 -20.95 7.66 6.37
C GLU A 180 -19.53 8.05 5.95
N PHE A 181 -19.19 9.33 5.93
CA PHE A 181 -17.85 9.81 5.59
C PHE A 181 -16.79 9.19 6.51
N PHE A 182 -17.02 9.21 7.83
CA PHE A 182 -16.06 8.66 8.79
C PHE A 182 -16.06 7.13 8.85
N LYS A 183 -17.14 6.47 8.40
CA LYS A 183 -17.17 5.01 8.19
C LYS A 183 -16.21 4.59 7.08
N TYR A 184 -16.07 5.39 6.01
CA TYR A 184 -15.18 5.12 4.88
C TYR A 184 -13.99 6.09 4.81
N TYR A 185 -13.56 6.62 5.95
CA TYR A 185 -12.66 7.77 6.03
C TYR A 185 -11.41 7.65 5.17
N GLN A 186 -10.68 6.53 5.26
CA GLN A 186 -9.47 6.32 4.47
C GLN A 186 -9.74 6.36 2.95
N LEU A 187 -10.82 5.72 2.49
CA LEU A 187 -11.20 5.75 1.07
C LEU A 187 -11.58 7.16 0.64
N MET A 188 -12.34 7.89 1.47
CA MET A 188 -12.73 9.28 1.16
C MET A 188 -11.52 10.22 1.09
N ARG A 189 -10.47 9.98 1.87
CA ARG A 189 -9.19 10.72 1.75
C ARG A 189 -8.51 10.47 0.41
N TYR A 190 -8.51 9.23 -0.08
CA TYR A 190 -7.96 8.92 -1.40
C TYR A 190 -8.80 9.54 -2.52
N MET A 191 -10.13 9.51 -2.40
CA MET A 191 -11.01 10.18 -3.35
C MET A 191 -10.77 11.68 -3.38
N TRP A 192 -10.58 12.30 -2.22
CA TRP A 192 -10.23 13.70 -2.12
C TRP A 192 -8.88 14.01 -2.76
N LEU A 193 -7.89 13.12 -2.59
CA LEU A 193 -6.56 13.25 -3.18
C LEU A 193 -6.64 13.27 -4.72
N ILE A 194 -7.30 12.29 -5.33
CA ILE A 194 -7.45 12.26 -6.79
C ILE A 194 -8.46 13.30 -7.31
N ALA A 195 -9.32 13.85 -6.47
CA ALA A 195 -10.23 14.94 -6.86
C ALA A 195 -9.53 16.30 -7.02
N GLN A 196 -8.27 16.42 -6.57
CA GLN A 196 -7.47 17.65 -6.71
C GLN A 196 -7.00 17.90 -8.15
N ASP A 197 -6.83 16.84 -8.92
CA ASP A 197 -6.33 16.87 -10.29
C ASP A 197 -7.13 15.88 -11.13
N ASP A 198 -7.73 16.34 -12.23
CA ASP A 198 -8.60 15.52 -13.06
C ASP A 198 -7.84 14.37 -13.75
N LYS A 199 -6.51 14.47 -13.89
CA LYS A 199 -5.64 13.40 -14.40
C LYS A 199 -5.10 12.45 -13.32
N ALA A 200 -5.30 12.76 -12.03
CA ALA A 200 -4.82 11.90 -10.97
C ALA A 200 -5.56 10.56 -10.94
N ARG A 201 -4.81 9.49 -10.62
CA ARG A 201 -5.28 8.11 -10.53
C ARG A 201 -4.90 7.50 -9.19
N LEU A 202 -5.70 6.53 -8.77
CA LEU A 202 -5.45 5.74 -7.57
C LEU A 202 -5.31 4.27 -7.96
N ILE A 203 -4.30 3.60 -7.40
CA ILE A 203 -4.17 2.15 -7.43
C ILE A 203 -4.27 1.63 -6.01
N LEU A 204 -5.20 0.70 -5.78
CA LEU A 204 -5.33 -0.04 -4.53
C LEU A 204 -4.82 -1.46 -4.76
N LEU A 205 -3.67 -1.79 -4.18
CA LEU A 205 -3.09 -3.13 -4.22
C LEU A 205 -3.50 -3.89 -2.96
N LEU A 206 -4.34 -4.92 -3.11
CA LEU A 206 -5.00 -5.58 -1.99
C LEU A 206 -4.79 -7.09 -2.03
N PRO A 207 -4.73 -7.79 -0.89
CA PRO A 207 -4.71 -9.24 -0.88
C PRO A 207 -6.08 -9.79 -1.32
N GLN A 208 -6.09 -10.68 -2.32
CA GLN A 208 -7.30 -11.30 -2.86
C GLN A 208 -8.08 -12.07 -1.79
N ALA A 209 -7.35 -12.70 -0.86
CA ALA A 209 -7.92 -13.46 0.24
C ALA A 209 -8.62 -12.59 1.29
N ASN A 210 -8.33 -11.28 1.35
CA ASN A 210 -8.94 -10.38 2.34
C ASN A 210 -10.32 -9.86 1.91
N LYS A 211 -11.33 -10.74 1.94
CA LYS A 211 -12.69 -10.45 1.45
C LYS A 211 -13.37 -9.23 2.08
N LYS A 212 -12.95 -8.78 3.26
CA LYS A 212 -13.50 -7.58 3.90
C LYS A 212 -13.13 -6.29 3.17
N LEU A 213 -11.89 -6.19 2.66
CA LEU A 213 -11.46 -5.02 1.89
C LEU A 213 -12.25 -4.93 0.58
N TRP A 214 -12.34 -6.04 -0.16
CA TRP A 214 -13.12 -6.14 -1.39
C TRP A 214 -14.60 -5.80 -1.17
N LYS A 215 -15.24 -6.38 -0.15
CA LYS A 215 -16.63 -6.08 0.19
C LYS A 215 -16.84 -4.58 0.49
N THR A 216 -15.90 -3.94 1.19
CA THR A 216 -15.99 -2.50 1.47
C THR A 216 -15.94 -1.68 0.17
N LEU A 217 -15.14 -2.10 -0.80
CA LEU A 217 -15.05 -1.44 -2.11
C LEU A 217 -16.33 -1.65 -2.93
N ASP A 218 -16.90 -2.85 -2.93
CA ASP A 218 -18.18 -3.13 -3.59
C ASP A 218 -19.33 -2.30 -2.99
N GLU A 219 -19.32 -2.08 -1.67
CA GLU A 219 -20.31 -1.25 -0.97
C GLU A 219 -20.20 0.24 -1.34
N VAL A 220 -18.98 0.77 -1.46
CA VAL A 220 -18.76 2.21 -1.69
C VAL A 220 -18.76 2.58 -3.17
N ARG A 221 -18.32 1.67 -4.06
CA ARG A 221 -18.14 1.93 -5.49
C ARG A 221 -19.35 2.61 -6.16
N PRO A 222 -20.61 2.15 -5.98
CA PRO A 222 -21.77 2.77 -6.62
C PRO A 222 -21.97 4.24 -6.23
N GLN A 223 -21.41 4.67 -5.09
CA GLN A 223 -21.56 6.00 -4.52
C GLN A 223 -20.42 6.96 -4.93
N LEU A 224 -19.39 6.47 -5.62
CA LEU A 224 -18.19 7.25 -5.98
C LEU A 224 -18.23 7.88 -7.39
N SER A 225 -19.37 7.79 -8.08
CA SER A 225 -19.63 8.37 -9.40
C SER A 225 -18.44 8.29 -10.38
N THR A 226 -18.07 9.39 -11.04
CA THR A 226 -16.99 9.46 -12.04
C THR A 226 -15.58 9.38 -11.45
N LEU A 227 -15.42 9.54 -10.13
CA LEU A 227 -14.10 9.37 -9.49
C LEU A 227 -13.63 7.91 -9.58
N TRP A 228 -14.57 6.97 -9.58
CA TRP A 228 -14.26 5.55 -9.60
C TRP A 228 -13.53 5.10 -10.86
N ASP A 229 -13.82 5.71 -12.01
CA ASP A 229 -13.17 5.37 -13.28
C ASP A 229 -11.65 5.63 -13.27
N ARG A 230 -11.18 6.39 -12.28
CA ARG A 230 -9.76 6.71 -12.06
C ARG A 230 -9.12 5.85 -10.97
N VAL A 231 -9.84 4.84 -10.47
CA VAL A 231 -9.39 3.90 -9.44
C VAL A 231 -9.19 2.52 -10.08
N SER A 232 -7.95 2.02 -10.01
CA SER A 232 -7.65 0.63 -10.32
C SER A 232 -7.51 -0.17 -9.03
N ILE A 233 -8.18 -1.32 -8.94
CA ILE A 233 -8.00 -2.25 -7.83
C ILE A 233 -7.32 -3.49 -8.39
N VAL A 234 -6.21 -3.88 -7.79
CA VAL A 234 -5.40 -5.01 -8.26
C VAL A 234 -5.13 -5.94 -7.09
N ALA A 235 -5.22 -7.25 -7.33
CA ALA A 235 -4.86 -8.23 -6.32
C ALA A 235 -3.33 -8.42 -6.25
N THR A 236 -2.78 -8.44 -5.04
CA THR A 236 -1.35 -8.71 -4.78
C THR A 236 -0.88 -10.01 -5.44
N GLU A 237 -1.68 -11.05 -5.31
CA GLU A 237 -1.42 -12.39 -5.84
C GLU A 237 -1.34 -12.37 -7.36
N ASP A 238 -2.21 -11.62 -8.04
CA ASP A 238 -2.22 -11.48 -9.50
C ASP A 238 -0.99 -10.69 -10.00
N VAL A 239 -0.63 -9.61 -9.31
CA VAL A 239 0.59 -8.84 -9.62
C VAL A 239 1.82 -9.75 -9.52
N ILE A 240 1.99 -10.44 -8.39
CA ILE A 240 3.15 -11.32 -8.16
C ILE A 240 3.15 -12.47 -9.17
N ALA A 241 2.01 -13.09 -9.47
CA ALA A 241 1.92 -14.15 -10.48
C ALA A 241 2.31 -13.66 -11.88
N ASN A 242 1.92 -12.44 -12.26
CA ASN A 242 2.30 -11.84 -13.53
C ASN A 242 3.80 -11.50 -13.58
N LEU A 243 4.39 -11.04 -12.47
CA LEU A 243 5.83 -10.84 -12.36
C LEU A 243 6.61 -12.15 -12.49
N CYS A 244 6.13 -13.25 -11.89
CA CYS A 244 6.76 -14.58 -12.02
C CYS A 244 6.70 -15.11 -13.46
N LYS A 245 5.69 -14.72 -14.24
CA LYS A 245 5.60 -15.05 -15.68
C LYS A 245 6.46 -14.13 -16.55
N SER A 246 6.88 -12.98 -16.04
CA SER A 246 7.77 -12.09 -16.76
C SER A 246 9.17 -12.70 -16.81
N LYS A 247 9.87 -12.54 -17.95
CA LYS A 247 11.26 -13.04 -18.10
C LYS A 247 12.27 -12.23 -17.29
N GLN A 248 11.88 -11.08 -16.75
CA GLN A 248 12.75 -10.15 -16.05
C GLN A 248 12.54 -10.28 -14.54
N LEU A 249 13.63 -10.36 -13.78
CA LEU A 249 13.59 -10.47 -12.32
C LEU A 249 12.73 -11.65 -11.81
N THR A 250 12.56 -12.72 -12.59
CA THR A 250 11.72 -13.87 -12.25
C THR A 250 12.10 -14.48 -10.89
N GLY A 251 13.40 -14.68 -10.64
CA GLY A 251 13.86 -15.19 -9.34
C GLY A 251 13.54 -14.26 -8.16
N TYR A 252 13.48 -12.95 -8.40
CA TYR A 252 13.04 -11.98 -7.39
C TYR A 252 11.53 -12.03 -7.18
N ALA A 253 10.74 -12.16 -8.26
CA ALA A 253 9.30 -12.35 -8.19
C ALA A 253 8.92 -13.63 -7.42
N GLU A 254 9.69 -14.72 -7.58
CA GLU A 254 9.50 -15.94 -6.77
C GLU A 254 9.82 -15.72 -5.28
N LYS A 255 10.79 -14.84 -4.93
CA LYS A 255 11.00 -14.41 -3.54
C LYS A 255 9.77 -13.65 -2.99
N LEU A 256 9.21 -12.72 -3.78
CA LEU A 256 7.97 -12.02 -3.41
C LEU A 256 6.83 -13.00 -3.14
N LYS A 257 6.62 -13.96 -4.05
CA LYS A 257 5.61 -15.02 -3.90
C LYS A 257 5.83 -15.84 -2.63
N SER A 258 7.06 -16.32 -2.43
CA SER A 258 7.45 -17.14 -1.28
C SER A 258 7.21 -16.45 0.07
N LYS A 259 7.29 -15.12 0.11
CA LYS A 259 7.11 -14.35 1.35
C LYS A 259 5.68 -13.85 1.56
N TYR A 260 5.00 -13.40 0.51
CA TYR A 260 3.78 -12.59 0.64
C TYR A 260 2.51 -13.29 0.18
N VAL A 261 2.60 -14.47 -0.43
CA VAL A 261 1.43 -15.23 -0.92
C VAL A 261 1.27 -16.51 -0.09
N PRO A 262 0.38 -16.51 0.93
CA PRO A 262 0.14 -17.64 1.83
C PRO A 262 -0.69 -18.77 1.24
#